data_AF-A0A3B3QTR8-F1
#
_entry.id   AF-A0A3B3QTR8-F1
#
_cell.length_a   1.000
_cell.length_b   1.000
_cell.length_c   1.000
_cell.angle_alpha   90.00
_cell.angle_beta   90.00
_cell.angle_gamma   90.00
#
_symmetry.space_group_name_H-M   'P 1'
#
loop_
_entity.id
_entity.type
_entity.pdbx_description
1 polymer ?
#
loop_
_entity_poly.entity_id
_entity_poly.type
_entity_poly.pdbx_seq_one_letter_code
_entity_poly.pdbx_strand_id
1 'polypeptide(L)'
;MHASKRSFRRKISLFAASFSAGAETYPTANAGPPYTRSSMPAYFSTSFLTITVTLELLTRTTVLKQNTVIRIMETVDDAIAAYIRSVLPSVISQQSLVGTLKDLGVETLEDLKYVQEADLSDVLRPTEARMLISRFKVWSDESAHSEATKDNFASGTSNPSPVRFSPSCQAVNAGNVVDSASSSYADTPSSKSSLCSTQSSKSHEDHDWHHDFAIPWSNMPSAVKTKLEKQERPSARERREIVRLIVDEILSVCKKPRKKHLAEVARRMVLKYPKSFKDIVARQTIGSGYDSLTKQFQCRVDNLKREGVTFQQKRPQRESLETDEGDEPKTKKIARDSYGCINWLPCSLPASETSETQKQKQQQLVNMHKEKEKDQNKIEKIMNATFCTQRKDIITGTDTSELMKMWPYLFEMCGAKAHFLKLTGVSLNSDFDVAMTKKCRRIQDYFQSLPRDRRNKITKILCDIKEASTSCAIAGTVQILLAYFNEAEDKIIVKVEDTCLPREVTDEQLPARPCIVVCGTNALTANRFMVSIDKVIVNKCLSSFADALVLLFTCYYALNINYPVEACVTLEFLQR
;
A
#
# COMPACT_ATOMS: atom_id res chain seq x y z
N MET A 1 -0.53 5.79 13.05
CA MET A 1 -1.32 4.67 12.46
C MET A 1 -2.84 4.72 12.71
N HIS A 2 -3.34 4.85 13.95
CA HIS A 2 -4.80 4.83 14.22
C HIS A 2 -5.59 6.02 13.66
N ALA A 3 -4.98 7.21 13.58
CA ALA A 3 -5.59 8.40 12.97
C ALA A 3 -5.77 8.24 11.45
N SER A 4 -4.79 7.66 10.76
CA SER A 4 -4.85 7.40 9.31
C SER A 4 -5.91 6.35 8.95
N LYS A 5 -5.99 5.22 9.67
CA LYS A 5 -7.04 4.20 9.45
C LYS A 5 -8.47 4.73 9.75
N ARG A 6 -8.64 5.62 10.74
CA ARG A 6 -9.94 6.28 11.02
C ARG A 6 -10.30 7.32 9.95
N SER A 7 -9.32 8.13 9.52
CA SER A 7 -9.47 9.10 8.44
C SER A 7 -9.81 8.41 7.12
N PHE A 8 -9.11 7.33 6.77
CA PHE A 8 -9.36 6.50 5.59
C PHE A 8 -10.75 5.86 5.59
N ARG A 9 -11.18 5.23 6.70
CA ARG A 9 -12.54 4.67 6.79
C ARG A 9 -13.61 5.74 6.69
N ARG A 10 -13.38 6.94 7.25
CA ARG A 10 -14.29 8.09 7.09
C ARG A 10 -14.29 8.60 5.65
N LYS A 11 -13.13 8.78 5.01
CA LYS A 11 -13.00 9.23 3.61
C LYS A 11 -13.59 8.23 2.62
N ILE A 12 -13.39 6.92 2.80
CA ILE A 12 -14.05 5.88 2.00
C ILE A 12 -15.55 5.81 2.30
N SER A 13 -15.98 5.95 3.54
CA SER A 13 -17.41 5.99 3.86
C SER A 13 -18.08 7.24 3.29
N LEU A 14 -17.38 8.38 3.26
CA LEU A 14 -17.82 9.61 2.62
C LEU A 14 -17.78 9.48 1.10
N PHE A 15 -16.77 8.85 0.52
CA PHE A 15 -16.72 8.52 -0.90
C PHE A 15 -17.88 7.59 -1.26
N ALA A 16 -18.12 6.50 -0.52
CA ALA A 16 -19.26 5.60 -0.74
C ALA A 16 -20.62 6.29 -0.53
N ALA A 17 -20.70 7.26 0.39
CA ALA A 17 -21.90 8.05 0.61
C ALA A 17 -22.14 9.09 -0.50
N SER A 18 -21.10 9.79 -0.95
CA SER A 18 -21.11 10.73 -2.08
C SER A 18 -21.30 10.01 -3.42
N PHE A 19 -20.77 8.79 -3.57
CA PHE A 19 -20.98 7.86 -4.68
C PHE A 19 -22.43 7.41 -4.75
N SER A 20 -23.11 7.33 -3.60
CA SER A 20 -24.55 7.10 -3.50
C SER A 20 -25.42 8.36 -3.68
N ALA A 21 -24.87 9.57 -3.59
CA ALA A 21 -25.65 10.82 -3.51
C ALA A 21 -25.65 11.66 -4.80
N GLY A 22 -24.85 11.29 -5.82
CA GLY A 22 -24.74 12.02 -7.08
C GLY A 22 -25.85 11.64 -8.08
N ALA A 23 -27.09 12.00 -7.80
CA ALA A 23 -28.19 11.99 -8.77
C ALA A 23 -29.33 12.89 -8.28
N GLU A 24 -29.08 14.20 -8.19
CA GLU A 24 -30.14 15.20 -8.05
C GLU A 24 -30.34 15.86 -9.42
N THR A 25 -31.46 15.55 -10.06
CA THR A 25 -32.00 16.34 -11.17
C THR A 25 -33.24 17.06 -10.64
N TYR A 26 -33.15 18.39 -10.50
CA TYR A 26 -34.32 19.24 -10.32
C TYR A 26 -34.94 19.55 -11.71
N PRO A 27 -36.27 19.61 -11.82
CA PRO A 27 -36.95 19.85 -13.10
C PRO A 27 -36.84 21.31 -13.54
N THR A 28 -36.63 21.47 -14.84
CA THR A 28 -36.57 22.72 -15.62
C THR A 28 -37.90 23.46 -15.64
N ALA A 29 -37.87 24.79 -15.43
CA ALA A 29 -38.97 25.70 -15.74
C ALA A 29 -38.63 26.57 -16.98
N ASN A 30 -39.67 26.81 -17.76
CA ASN A 30 -39.78 27.34 -19.13
C ASN A 30 -38.84 28.46 -19.59
N ALA A 31 -38.46 28.35 -20.87
CA ALA A 31 -37.84 29.38 -21.69
C ALA A 31 -38.89 30.32 -22.32
N GLY A 32 -38.53 31.60 -22.44
CA GLY A 32 -39.12 32.60 -23.35
C GLY A 32 -38.00 33.52 -23.88
N PRO A 33 -38.00 33.99 -25.15
CA PRO A 33 -36.85 34.66 -25.76
C PRO A 33 -37.10 36.19 -26.00
N PRO A 34 -36.29 36.94 -26.78
CA PRO A 34 -35.21 37.79 -26.27
C PRO A 34 -35.38 39.28 -26.63
N TYR A 35 -34.64 40.19 -25.96
CA TYR A 35 -34.43 41.57 -26.44
C TYR A 35 -32.98 42.05 -26.21
N THR A 36 -32.57 42.99 -27.05
CA THR A 36 -31.21 43.35 -27.46
C THR A 36 -30.62 44.60 -26.78
N ARG A 37 -29.26 44.70 -26.81
CA ARG A 37 -28.36 45.90 -26.82
C ARG A 37 -28.28 46.85 -25.60
N SER A 38 -27.08 47.03 -25.00
CA SER A 38 -26.10 48.12 -25.31
C SER A 38 -24.94 48.29 -24.27
N SER A 39 -23.71 48.50 -24.78
CA SER A 39 -22.64 49.47 -24.43
C SER A 39 -22.23 49.86 -22.97
N MET A 40 -20.99 49.49 -22.57
CA MET A 40 -19.81 50.22 -21.94
C MET A 40 -19.99 51.32 -20.84
N PRO A 41 -18.99 51.70 -19.96
CA PRO A 41 -17.51 51.64 -20.15
C PRO A 41 -16.62 51.26 -18.94
N ALA A 42 -15.31 51.23 -19.22
CA ALA A 42 -14.18 50.86 -18.38
C ALA A 42 -13.70 51.94 -17.38
N TYR A 43 -13.49 51.55 -16.13
CA TYR A 43 -12.58 52.17 -15.15
C TYR A 43 -12.19 51.08 -14.15
N PHE A 44 -10.94 50.59 -14.15
CA PHE A 44 -10.25 49.89 -13.04
C PHE A 44 -8.95 49.26 -13.59
N SER A 45 -7.91 50.06 -13.83
CA SER A 45 -6.59 49.54 -14.24
C SER A 45 -5.41 50.17 -13.48
N THR A 46 -5.62 51.20 -12.67
CA THR A 46 -4.54 51.92 -11.98
C THR A 46 -4.34 51.53 -10.51
N SER A 47 -5.26 50.76 -9.91
CA SER A 47 -5.15 50.36 -8.49
C SER A 47 -4.40 49.06 -8.24
N PHE A 48 -4.16 48.25 -9.27
CA PHE A 48 -3.48 46.96 -9.12
C PHE A 48 -1.95 47.09 -9.08
N LEU A 49 -1.38 48.04 -9.82
CA LEU A 49 0.07 48.17 -9.95
C LEU A 49 0.75 48.65 -8.66
N THR A 50 0.07 49.49 -7.87
CA THR A 50 0.61 50.01 -6.60
C THR A 50 0.64 48.95 -5.50
N ILE A 51 -0.30 48.00 -5.49
CA ILE A 51 -0.37 46.92 -4.50
C ILE A 51 0.72 45.87 -4.76
N THR A 52 1.04 45.58 -6.03
CA THR A 52 2.06 44.59 -6.38
C THR A 52 3.47 45.04 -5.99
N VAL A 53 3.80 46.32 -6.20
CA VAL A 53 5.13 46.88 -5.85
C VAL A 53 5.35 46.92 -4.33
N THR A 54 4.32 47.18 -3.53
CA THR A 54 4.42 47.16 -2.06
C THR A 54 4.61 45.75 -1.48
N LEU A 55 4.06 44.71 -2.13
CA LEU A 55 4.23 43.31 -1.71
C LEU A 55 5.61 42.75 -2.07
N GLU A 56 6.19 43.17 -3.20
CA GLU A 56 7.55 42.80 -3.62
C GLU A 56 8.66 43.42 -2.74
N LEU A 57 8.44 44.65 -2.25
CA LEU A 57 9.36 45.30 -1.31
C LEU A 57 9.33 44.64 0.08
N LEU A 58 8.13 44.26 0.57
CA LEU A 58 8.01 43.57 1.85
C LEU A 58 8.69 42.19 1.83
N THR A 59 8.53 41.44 0.73
CA THR A 59 9.12 40.10 0.57
C THR A 59 10.64 40.14 0.44
N ARG A 60 11.22 41.16 -0.18
CA ARG A 60 12.69 41.33 -0.21
C ARG A 60 13.28 41.68 1.16
N THR A 61 12.59 42.48 1.98
CA THR A 61 13.06 42.78 3.35
C THR A 61 12.97 41.59 4.30
N THR A 62 12.02 40.67 4.11
CA THR A 62 11.94 39.43 4.91
C THR A 62 13.02 38.42 4.54
N VAL A 63 13.39 38.33 3.26
CA VAL A 63 14.46 37.43 2.79
C VAL A 63 15.84 37.90 3.26
N LEU A 64 16.09 39.21 3.33
CA LEU A 64 17.35 39.75 3.86
C LEU A 64 17.47 39.60 5.39
N LYS A 65 16.36 39.63 6.14
CA LYS A 65 16.36 39.28 7.58
C LYS A 65 16.52 37.79 7.86
N GLN A 66 16.03 36.91 6.97
CA GLN A 66 16.26 35.45 7.10
C GLN A 66 17.70 35.03 6.76
N ASN A 67 18.36 35.70 5.81
CA ASN A 67 19.75 35.38 5.45
C ASN A 67 20.81 35.94 6.41
N THR A 68 20.43 36.78 7.38
CA THR A 68 21.36 37.28 8.42
C THR A 68 21.37 36.38 9.67
N VAL A 69 20.46 35.40 9.77
CA VAL A 69 20.37 34.47 10.92
C VAL A 69 21.10 33.14 10.66
N ILE A 70 21.48 32.83 9.41
CA ILE A 70 22.30 31.65 9.07
C ILE A 70 23.78 32.07 8.98
N ARG A 71 24.33 32.50 10.11
CA ARG A 71 25.77 32.56 10.38
C ARG A 71 25.96 32.61 11.89
N ILE A 72 25.59 31.52 12.56
CA ILE A 72 26.03 31.26 13.93
C ILE A 72 27.08 30.16 13.81
N MET A 73 28.28 30.49 14.28
CA MET A 73 29.42 29.60 14.40
C MET A 73 28.98 28.35 15.18
N GLU A 74 29.23 27.15 14.64
CA GLU A 74 29.02 25.90 15.38
C GLU A 74 29.88 25.96 16.65
N THR A 75 29.23 26.09 17.80
CA THR A 75 29.92 25.93 19.09
C THR A 75 30.05 24.44 19.36
N VAL A 76 31.07 24.03 20.14
CA VAL A 76 31.25 22.60 20.46
C VAL A 76 30.01 22.00 21.15
N ASP A 77 29.27 22.84 21.87
CA ASP A 77 27.98 22.52 22.46
C ASP A 77 26.94 22.09 21.43
N ASP A 78 26.94 22.70 20.24
CA ASP A 78 26.01 22.36 19.16
C ASP A 78 26.34 21.01 18.54
N ALA A 79 27.63 20.66 18.43
CA ALA A 79 28.09 19.37 17.94
C ALA A 79 27.75 18.23 18.92
N ILE A 80 28.02 18.44 20.22
CA ILE A 80 27.66 17.48 21.28
C ILE A 80 26.13 17.34 21.37
N ALA A 81 25.39 18.46 21.32
CA ALA A 81 23.93 18.42 21.36
C ALA A 81 23.31 17.78 20.11
N ALA A 82 23.90 17.98 18.92
CA ALA A 82 23.49 17.32 17.68
C ALA A 82 23.72 15.81 17.75
N TYR A 83 24.87 15.39 18.28
CA TYR A 83 25.18 13.98 18.52
C TYR A 83 24.18 13.34 19.48
N ILE A 84 23.95 13.95 20.66
CA ILE A 84 22.96 13.47 21.64
C ILE A 84 21.57 13.37 21.02
N ARG A 85 21.15 14.36 20.21
CA ARG A 85 19.86 14.33 19.48
C ARG A 85 19.78 13.17 18.50
N SER A 86 20.89 12.80 17.86
CA SER A 86 20.94 11.68 16.93
C SER A 86 20.78 10.32 17.63
N VAL A 87 21.34 10.17 18.84
CA VAL A 87 21.34 8.89 19.56
C VAL A 87 20.10 8.74 20.46
N LEU A 88 19.65 9.84 21.08
CA LEU A 88 18.58 9.86 22.08
C LEU A 88 17.52 10.94 21.75
N PRO A 89 16.78 10.80 20.64
CA PRO A 89 15.81 11.81 20.16
C PRO A 89 14.59 12.00 21.06
N SER A 90 14.35 11.12 22.04
CA SER A 90 13.19 11.14 22.94
C SER A 90 13.48 11.60 24.37
N VAL A 91 14.70 12.03 24.69
CA VAL A 91 15.06 12.48 26.04
C VAL A 91 14.57 13.91 26.27
N ILE A 92 13.78 14.11 27.33
CA ILE A 92 13.10 15.39 27.63
C ILE A 92 14.09 16.46 28.14
N SER A 93 15.25 16.05 28.66
CA SER A 93 16.21 16.93 29.35
C SER A 93 17.57 17.05 28.64
N GLN A 94 17.59 17.20 27.31
CA GLN A 94 18.84 17.28 26.52
C GLN A 94 19.80 18.39 27.00
N GLN A 95 19.28 19.51 27.48
CA GLN A 95 20.09 20.61 28.02
C GLN A 95 20.77 20.26 29.34
N SER A 96 20.10 19.47 30.20
CA SER A 96 20.67 18.99 31.46
C SER A 96 21.81 17.99 31.23
N LEU A 97 21.69 17.16 30.19
CA LEU A 97 22.71 16.17 29.82
C LEU A 97 23.96 16.83 29.24
N VAL A 98 23.81 17.84 28.38
CA VAL A 98 24.96 18.61 27.87
C VAL A 98 25.69 19.32 29.01
N GLY A 99 24.97 19.88 29.99
CA GLY A 99 25.58 20.48 31.18
C GLY A 99 26.36 19.48 32.02
N THR A 100 25.81 18.28 32.24
CA THR A 100 26.48 17.23 33.02
C THR A 100 27.74 16.71 32.31
N LEU A 101 27.71 16.59 30.99
CA LEU A 101 28.90 16.22 30.21
C LEU A 101 29.99 17.29 30.30
N LYS A 102 29.63 18.57 30.36
CA LYS A 102 30.60 19.65 30.63
C LYS A 102 31.19 19.59 32.03
N ASP A 103 30.36 19.32 33.04
CA ASP A 103 30.82 19.19 34.43
C ASP A 103 31.78 18.00 34.59
N LEU A 104 31.67 16.99 33.72
CA LEU A 104 32.59 15.86 33.58
C LEU A 104 33.85 16.18 32.75
N GLY A 105 33.97 17.38 32.19
CA GLY A 105 35.13 17.83 31.42
C GLY A 105 35.12 17.45 29.94
N VAL A 106 33.96 17.13 29.35
CA VAL A 106 33.82 16.85 27.91
C VAL A 106 33.85 18.17 27.14
N GLU A 107 34.97 18.47 26.49
CA GLU A 107 35.16 19.66 25.68
C GLU A 107 35.01 19.40 24.18
N THR A 108 35.19 18.16 23.72
CA THR A 108 34.95 17.72 22.32
C THR A 108 34.19 16.40 22.24
N LEU A 109 33.76 16.00 21.03
CA LEU A 109 33.10 14.71 20.80
C LEU A 109 34.02 13.54 21.14
N GLU A 110 35.33 13.68 20.93
CA GLU A 110 36.33 12.66 21.21
C GLU A 110 36.49 12.36 22.70
N ASP A 111 36.17 13.32 23.58
CA ASP A 111 36.24 13.17 25.04
C ASP A 111 35.17 12.21 25.59
N LEU A 112 34.12 11.95 24.81
CA LEU A 112 33.08 10.95 25.14
C LEU A 112 33.64 9.53 25.31
N LYS A 113 34.86 9.25 24.82
CA LYS A 113 35.54 7.96 25.04
C LYS A 113 35.89 7.70 26.51
N TYR A 114 35.97 8.75 27.33
CA TYR A 114 36.33 8.66 28.74
C TYR A 114 35.11 8.58 29.67
N VAL A 115 33.90 8.82 29.16
CA VAL A 115 32.65 8.81 29.94
C VAL A 115 32.17 7.38 30.18
N GLN A 116 31.86 7.05 31.44
CA GLN A 116 31.35 5.74 31.87
C GLN A 116 29.84 5.78 32.18
N GLU A 117 29.22 4.61 32.25
CA GLU A 117 27.77 4.49 32.53
C GLU A 117 27.41 5.09 33.91
N ALA A 118 28.31 4.96 34.88
CA ALA A 118 28.13 5.51 36.23
C ALA A 118 28.09 7.04 36.24
N ASP A 119 28.80 7.71 35.33
CA ASP A 119 28.88 9.18 35.28
C ASP A 119 27.56 9.81 34.77
N LEU A 120 26.69 9.01 34.15
CA LEU A 120 25.44 9.45 33.55
C LEU A 120 24.19 8.99 34.32
N SER A 121 24.36 8.30 35.47
CA SER A 121 23.26 7.68 36.21
C SER A 121 22.23 8.66 36.74
N ASP A 122 22.64 9.90 36.99
CA ASP A 122 21.79 10.94 37.59
C ASP A 122 20.90 11.64 36.55
N VAL A 123 21.22 11.49 35.27
CA VAL A 123 20.56 12.22 34.16
C VAL A 123 19.93 11.28 33.14
N LEU A 124 20.46 10.07 32.99
CA LEU A 124 19.99 9.06 32.05
C LEU A 124 19.68 7.75 32.76
N ARG A 125 18.66 7.03 32.25
CA ARG A 125 18.45 5.65 32.68
C ARG A 125 19.61 4.78 32.19
N PRO A 126 19.95 3.68 32.88
CA PRO A 126 21.06 2.79 32.51
C PRO A 126 21.04 2.37 31.02
N THR A 127 19.86 2.13 30.46
CA THR A 127 19.70 1.77 29.04
C THR A 127 20.03 2.92 28.08
N GLU A 128 19.74 4.17 28.46
CA GLU A 128 20.02 5.35 27.63
C GLU A 128 21.51 5.71 27.69
N ALA A 129 22.15 5.59 28.86
CA ALA A 129 23.59 5.74 29.01
C ALA A 129 24.37 4.70 28.19
N ARG A 130 23.95 3.42 28.23
CA ARG A 130 24.55 2.36 27.40
C ARG A 130 24.37 2.60 25.91
N MET A 131 23.22 3.12 25.48
CA MET A 131 23.00 3.48 24.08
C MET A 131 23.94 4.60 23.62
N LEU A 132 24.13 5.64 24.44
CA LEU A 132 25.03 6.75 24.13
C LEU A 132 26.49 6.28 23.99
N ILE A 133 26.98 5.51 24.96
CA ILE A 133 28.37 5.02 24.98
C ILE A 133 28.62 3.99 23.87
N SER A 134 27.69 3.06 23.64
CA SER A 134 27.86 2.04 22.59
C SER A 134 27.85 2.64 21.19
N ARG A 135 27.00 3.65 20.93
CA ARG A 135 26.95 4.33 19.64
C ARG A 135 28.21 5.16 19.37
N PHE A 136 28.83 5.71 20.41
CA PHE A 136 30.08 6.45 20.28
C PHE A 136 31.25 5.53 19.92
N LYS A 137 31.35 4.35 20.56
CA LYS A 137 32.40 3.36 20.23
C LYS A 137 32.36 2.96 18.75
N VAL A 138 31.16 2.69 18.22
CA VAL A 138 30.98 2.37 16.79
C VAL A 138 31.37 3.54 15.89
N TRP A 139 31.00 4.77 16.26
CA TRP A 139 31.35 5.97 15.50
C TRP A 139 32.87 6.21 15.45
N SER A 140 33.56 6.00 16.58
CA SER A 140 35.03 6.11 16.66
C SER A 140 35.74 5.07 15.79
N ASP A 141 35.21 3.84 15.70
CA ASP A 141 35.78 2.76 14.88
C ASP A 141 35.59 3.02 13.37
N GLU A 142 34.44 3.57 12.97
CA GLU A 142 34.16 3.95 11.57
C GLU A 142 35.07 5.08 11.08
N SER A 143 35.40 6.07 11.93
CA SER A 143 36.35 7.13 11.59
C SER A 143 37.80 6.64 11.41
N ALA A 144 38.20 5.56 12.10
CA ALA A 144 39.56 5.00 12.01
C ALA A 144 39.78 4.14 10.75
N HIS A 145 38.72 3.58 10.15
CA HIS A 145 38.83 2.70 8.97
C HIS A 145 38.85 3.44 7.62
N SER A 146 38.56 4.74 7.61
CA SER A 146 38.58 5.56 6.39
C SER A 146 39.98 6.01 5.93
N GLU A 147 41.03 5.83 6.74
CA GLU A 147 42.41 6.24 6.39
C GLU A 147 43.28 5.12 5.78
N ALA A 148 42.85 3.85 5.80
CA ALA A 148 43.71 2.71 5.48
C ALA A 148 43.60 2.13 4.04
N THR A 149 42.78 2.70 3.14
CA THR A 149 42.59 2.16 1.77
C THR A 149 42.99 3.16 0.68
N LYS A 150 44.28 3.47 0.65
CA LYS A 150 45.00 3.86 -0.56
C LYS A 150 46.30 3.08 -0.58
N ASP A 151 46.27 1.87 -1.15
CA ASP A 151 47.36 1.31 -1.96
C ASP A 151 47.03 -0.10 -2.49
N ASN A 152 47.36 -0.26 -3.77
CA ASN A 152 47.60 -1.50 -4.53
C ASN A 152 46.48 -2.18 -5.34
N PHE A 153 46.68 -2.04 -6.65
CA PHE A 153 46.14 -2.77 -7.79
C PHE A 153 47.27 -3.68 -8.32
N ALA A 154 47.02 -4.98 -8.60
CA ALA A 154 47.48 -5.74 -9.78
C ALA A 154 47.51 -7.29 -9.62
N SER A 155 46.78 -7.95 -10.55
CA SER A 155 47.13 -9.14 -11.38
C SER A 155 47.31 -10.57 -10.83
N GLY A 156 46.78 -11.55 -11.58
CA GLY A 156 47.37 -12.90 -11.68
C GLY A 156 46.41 -14.11 -11.81
N THR A 157 46.23 -14.63 -13.03
CA THR A 157 45.57 -15.91 -13.40
C THR A 157 46.52 -17.11 -13.39
N SER A 158 46.09 -18.31 -12.97
CA SER A 158 46.36 -19.63 -13.64
C SER A 158 45.91 -20.85 -12.80
N ASN A 159 45.31 -21.84 -13.49
CA ASN A 159 45.13 -23.26 -13.11
C ASN A 159 45.88 -24.10 -14.19
N PRO A 160 46.27 -25.41 -14.03
CA PRO A 160 45.31 -26.53 -13.90
C PRO A 160 45.76 -27.82 -13.12
N SER A 161 44.79 -28.75 -13.00
CA SER A 161 44.61 -30.10 -12.36
C SER A 161 45.65 -31.24 -12.66
N PRO A 162 45.41 -32.59 -12.51
CA PRO A 162 44.32 -33.43 -11.89
C PRO A 162 44.77 -34.75 -11.16
N VAL A 163 43.86 -35.49 -10.47
CA VAL A 163 43.95 -36.99 -10.32
C VAL A 163 42.56 -37.67 -10.26
N ARG A 164 42.46 -38.82 -10.95
CA ARG A 164 41.36 -39.81 -11.11
C ARG A 164 41.14 -40.72 -9.88
N PHE A 165 39.95 -41.33 -9.76
CA PHE A 165 39.69 -42.79 -9.80
C PHE A 165 38.17 -43.09 -9.74
N SER A 166 37.69 -44.00 -10.61
CA SER A 166 36.38 -44.72 -10.57
C SER A 166 36.68 -46.23 -10.38
N PRO A 167 35.77 -47.22 -10.59
CA PRO A 167 34.29 -47.30 -10.73
C PRO A 167 33.66 -48.50 -9.95
N SER A 168 32.34 -48.74 -10.08
CA SER A 168 31.70 -50.04 -10.46
C SER A 168 30.17 -50.04 -10.14
N CYS A 169 29.27 -49.92 -11.13
CA CYS A 169 28.52 -50.97 -11.87
C CYS A 169 27.20 -51.43 -11.19
N GLN A 170 26.04 -51.18 -11.81
CA GLN A 170 25.36 -52.14 -12.71
C GLN A 170 24.00 -51.59 -13.19
N ALA A 171 23.75 -51.80 -14.48
CA ALA A 171 22.53 -51.52 -15.22
C ALA A 171 21.55 -52.70 -15.12
N VAL A 172 20.25 -52.51 -15.41
CA VAL A 172 19.61 -52.99 -16.65
C VAL A 172 18.16 -52.52 -16.81
N ASN A 173 17.90 -52.11 -18.04
CA ASN A 173 16.71 -52.24 -18.90
C ASN A 173 15.41 -51.45 -18.71
N ALA A 174 15.12 -50.79 -19.84
CA ALA A 174 13.89 -50.17 -20.30
C ALA A 174 12.85 -51.18 -20.81
N GLY A 175 11.62 -50.72 -20.98
CA GLY A 175 10.59 -51.40 -21.77
C GLY A 175 9.20 -50.78 -21.62
N ASN A 176 8.84 -49.89 -22.53
CA ASN A 176 7.52 -49.29 -22.73
C ASN A 176 6.40 -50.32 -22.92
N VAL A 177 5.14 -49.91 -22.73
CA VAL A 177 4.07 -49.83 -23.77
C VAL A 177 2.67 -49.71 -23.12
N VAL A 178 1.86 -48.83 -23.73
CA VAL A 178 0.39 -48.56 -23.71
C VAL A 178 -0.53 -49.72 -23.25
N ASP A 179 -1.75 -49.53 -22.72
CA ASP A 179 -2.88 -48.84 -23.36
C ASP A 179 -4.09 -48.59 -22.44
N SER A 180 -5.01 -47.81 -22.98
CA SER A 180 -6.25 -47.24 -22.42
C SER A 180 -7.38 -48.26 -22.16
N ALA A 181 -8.34 -47.93 -21.28
CA ALA A 181 -9.77 -47.77 -21.61
C ALA A 181 -10.71 -47.83 -20.38
N SER A 182 -11.70 -46.93 -20.43
CA SER A 182 -12.84 -46.73 -19.55
C SER A 182 -13.80 -47.91 -19.43
N SER A 183 -14.52 -48.02 -18.30
CA SER A 183 -15.99 -48.13 -18.34
C SER A 183 -16.64 -47.72 -17.02
N SER A 184 -17.66 -46.87 -17.20
CA SER A 184 -18.69 -46.46 -16.26
C SER A 184 -19.72 -47.56 -16.05
N TYR A 185 -20.29 -47.70 -14.85
CA TYR A 185 -21.74 -47.93 -14.69
C TYR A 185 -22.20 -47.38 -13.33
N ALA A 186 -23.29 -46.62 -13.39
CA ALA A 186 -24.08 -46.18 -12.26
C ALA A 186 -24.94 -47.34 -11.74
N ASP A 187 -25.27 -47.34 -10.45
CA ASP A 187 -26.66 -47.49 -9.99
C ASP A 187 -26.77 -47.29 -8.47
N THR A 188 -27.74 -46.47 -8.08
CA THR A 188 -28.37 -46.32 -6.75
C THR A 188 -29.84 -46.63 -7.04
N PRO A 189 -30.64 -47.34 -6.20
CA PRO A 189 -30.94 -46.91 -4.83
C PRO A 189 -31.31 -48.01 -3.83
N SER A 190 -31.29 -47.70 -2.53
CA SER A 190 -32.47 -47.81 -1.66
C SER A 190 -32.14 -47.51 -0.20
N SER A 191 -33.01 -46.72 0.41
CA SER A 191 -33.08 -46.36 1.82
C SER A 191 -33.41 -47.56 2.70
N LYS A 192 -32.84 -47.61 3.91
CA LYS A 192 -33.56 -47.95 5.16
C LYS A 192 -32.73 -47.57 6.39
N SER A 193 -33.44 -46.94 7.32
CA SER A 193 -33.06 -46.42 8.62
C SER A 193 -32.52 -47.45 9.59
N SER A 194 -31.58 -47.06 10.47
CA SER A 194 -31.78 -47.13 11.93
C SER A 194 -30.61 -46.45 12.67
N LEU A 195 -30.98 -45.88 13.83
CA LEU A 195 -30.19 -45.05 14.72
C LEU A 195 -29.12 -45.85 15.47
N CYS A 196 -27.94 -45.24 15.74
CA CYS A 196 -27.48 -44.94 17.11
C CYS A 196 -26.09 -44.24 17.17
N SER A 197 -26.11 -43.06 17.81
CA SER A 197 -25.17 -42.56 18.84
C SER A 197 -23.70 -42.21 18.50
N THR A 198 -23.48 -40.88 18.52
CA THR A 198 -22.40 -40.14 19.21
C THR A 198 -20.95 -40.34 18.76
N GLN A 199 -20.49 -39.44 17.87
CA GLN A 199 -19.25 -38.69 18.10
C GLN A 199 -19.49 -37.22 17.74
N SER A 200 -19.49 -36.37 18.77
CA SER A 200 -19.62 -34.92 18.69
C SER A 200 -18.39 -34.32 17.98
N SER A 201 -18.48 -34.19 16.66
CA SER A 201 -17.73 -33.17 15.91
C SER A 201 -18.48 -31.84 16.08
N LYS A 202 -17.80 -30.81 16.60
CA LYS A 202 -18.35 -29.45 16.72
C LYS A 202 -18.56 -28.86 15.31
N SER A 203 -19.65 -29.24 14.65
CA SER A 203 -20.20 -28.47 13.55
C SER A 203 -20.75 -27.16 14.13
N HIS A 204 -20.20 -26.03 13.69
CA HIS A 204 -20.88 -24.77 13.87
C HIS A 204 -22.16 -24.83 13.02
N GLU A 205 -23.30 -25.13 13.64
CA GLU A 205 -24.61 -25.04 12.98
C GLU A 205 -24.77 -23.62 12.43
N ASP A 206 -24.65 -23.52 11.11
CA ASP A 206 -24.83 -22.29 10.36
C ASP A 206 -26.32 -22.15 10.10
N HIS A 207 -27.08 -21.76 11.13
CA HIS A 207 -28.53 -21.67 11.02
C HIS A 207 -28.93 -20.66 9.94
N ASP A 208 -29.82 -21.09 9.04
CA ASP A 208 -30.29 -20.31 7.90
C ASP A 208 -31.34 -19.24 8.25
N TRP A 209 -31.35 -18.76 9.50
CA TRP A 209 -32.27 -17.77 10.07
C TRP A 209 -32.41 -16.49 9.22
N HIS A 210 -31.40 -16.17 8.43
CA HIS A 210 -31.34 -14.96 7.60
C HIS A 210 -32.36 -14.97 6.45
N HIS A 211 -32.83 -16.15 6.03
CA HIS A 211 -33.94 -16.27 5.08
C HIS A 211 -35.29 -15.92 5.71
N ASP A 212 -35.50 -16.31 6.98
CA ASP A 212 -36.74 -16.07 7.71
C ASP A 212 -36.75 -14.74 8.49
N PHE A 213 -35.60 -14.05 8.55
CA PHE A 213 -35.45 -12.80 9.28
C PHE A 213 -36.49 -11.75 8.83
N ALA A 214 -37.37 -11.33 9.74
CA ALA A 214 -38.34 -10.29 9.46
C ALA A 214 -37.68 -8.92 9.60
N ILE A 215 -37.50 -8.20 8.49
CA ILE A 215 -36.93 -6.85 8.52
C ILE A 215 -37.91 -5.92 9.26
N PRO A 216 -37.49 -5.21 10.33
CA PRO A 216 -38.38 -4.46 11.22
C PRO A 216 -38.81 -3.12 10.60
N TRP A 217 -39.59 -3.16 9.52
CA TRP A 217 -40.06 -1.96 8.81
C TRP A 217 -40.97 -1.08 9.66
N SER A 218 -41.68 -1.64 10.64
CA SER A 218 -42.54 -0.92 11.59
C SER A 218 -41.74 -0.01 12.52
N ASN A 219 -40.49 -0.37 12.81
CA ASN A 219 -39.64 0.36 13.76
C ASN A 219 -38.93 1.55 13.10
N MET A 220 -39.12 1.75 11.79
CA MET A 220 -38.53 2.86 11.05
C MET A 220 -39.26 4.17 11.37
N PRO A 221 -38.54 5.32 11.50
CA PRO A 221 -39.17 6.63 11.62
C PRO A 221 -40.17 6.87 10.47
N SER A 222 -41.33 7.45 10.78
CA SER A 222 -42.43 7.65 9.81
C SER A 222 -41.96 8.40 8.55
N ALA A 223 -41.14 9.44 8.71
CA ALA A 223 -40.57 10.20 7.61
C ALA A 223 -39.70 9.35 6.68
N VAL A 224 -38.91 8.42 7.22
CA VAL A 224 -38.09 7.48 6.44
C VAL A 224 -38.98 6.47 5.73
N LYS A 225 -39.99 5.93 6.43
CA LYS A 225 -40.94 4.97 5.86
C LYS A 225 -41.67 5.55 4.65
N THR A 226 -42.19 6.77 4.75
CA THR A 226 -42.85 7.46 3.63
C THR A 226 -41.91 7.65 2.44
N LYS A 227 -40.64 8.00 2.66
CA LYS A 227 -39.64 8.11 1.57
C LYS A 227 -39.38 6.75 0.89
N LEU A 228 -39.24 5.69 1.68
CA LEU A 228 -39.03 4.34 1.13
C LEU A 228 -40.24 3.88 0.31
N GLU A 229 -41.46 4.13 0.80
CA GLU A 229 -42.70 3.85 0.07
C GLU A 229 -42.78 4.62 -1.26
N LYS A 230 -42.31 5.88 -1.27
CA LYS A 230 -42.16 6.69 -2.49
C LYS A 230 -40.97 6.27 -3.38
N GLN A 231 -40.20 5.24 -3.01
CA GLN A 231 -39.00 4.79 -3.71
C GLN A 231 -37.93 5.91 -3.83
N GLU A 232 -37.90 6.80 -2.84
CA GLU A 232 -36.90 7.87 -2.74
C GLU A 232 -35.66 7.38 -1.99
N ARG A 233 -34.50 7.93 -2.33
CA ARG A 233 -33.23 7.55 -1.72
C ARG A 233 -33.09 8.26 -0.36
N PRO A 234 -32.90 7.52 0.76
CA PRO A 234 -32.68 8.13 2.06
C PRO A 234 -31.39 8.96 2.07
N SER A 235 -31.39 10.06 2.82
CA SER A 235 -30.18 10.85 3.07
C SER A 235 -29.11 10.01 3.78
N ALA A 236 -27.86 10.46 3.75
CA ALA A 236 -26.76 9.76 4.42
C ALA A 236 -26.99 9.58 5.93
N ARG A 237 -27.72 10.50 6.59
CA ARG A 237 -28.09 10.39 8.01
C ARG A 237 -29.15 9.32 8.22
N GLU A 238 -30.26 9.38 7.47
CA GLU A 238 -31.36 8.42 7.54
C GLU A 238 -30.87 7.01 7.22
N ARG A 239 -30.04 6.84 6.19
CA ARG A 239 -29.45 5.54 5.85
C ARG A 239 -28.64 4.94 6.99
N ARG A 240 -27.87 5.75 7.72
CA ARG A 240 -27.11 5.26 8.90
C ARG A 240 -28.03 4.83 10.04
N GLU A 241 -29.16 5.51 10.22
CA GLU A 241 -30.15 5.18 11.24
C GLU A 241 -30.85 3.86 10.92
N ILE A 242 -31.29 3.68 9.66
CA ILE A 242 -31.81 2.41 9.14
C ILE A 242 -30.81 1.27 9.39
N VAL A 243 -29.53 1.50 9.08
CA VAL A 243 -28.46 0.50 9.27
C VAL A 243 -28.27 0.13 10.75
N ARG A 244 -28.36 1.09 11.66
CA ARG A 244 -28.24 0.83 13.11
C ARG A 244 -29.40 -0.03 13.60
N LEU A 245 -30.64 0.39 13.32
CA LEU A 245 -31.85 -0.33 13.70
C LEU A 245 -31.81 -1.79 13.25
N ILE A 246 -31.51 -2.02 11.97
CA ILE A 246 -31.51 -3.37 11.41
C ILE A 246 -30.38 -4.23 11.99
N VAL A 247 -29.19 -3.67 12.20
CA VAL A 247 -28.09 -4.45 12.80
C VAL A 247 -28.36 -4.77 14.25
N ASP A 248 -28.98 -3.87 15.01
CA ASP A 248 -29.34 -4.13 16.40
C ASP A 248 -30.36 -5.29 16.47
N GLU A 249 -31.34 -5.34 15.55
CA GLU A 249 -32.29 -6.45 15.41
C GLU A 249 -31.62 -7.77 14.92
N ILE A 250 -30.67 -7.69 13.98
CA ILE A 250 -29.90 -8.86 13.54
C ILE A 250 -29.13 -9.47 14.72
N LEU A 251 -28.57 -8.62 15.58
CA LEU A 251 -27.75 -9.06 16.72
C LEU A 251 -28.58 -9.65 17.87
N SER A 252 -29.88 -9.32 17.95
CA SER A 252 -30.81 -9.99 18.87
C SER A 252 -31.08 -11.45 18.45
N VAL A 253 -31.10 -11.73 17.14
CA VAL A 253 -31.27 -13.09 16.58
C VAL A 253 -29.95 -13.86 16.57
N CYS A 254 -28.86 -13.23 16.10
CA CYS A 254 -27.56 -13.88 15.94
C CYS A 254 -26.43 -12.98 16.46
N LYS A 255 -25.78 -13.38 17.56
CA LYS A 255 -24.66 -12.63 18.16
C LYS A 255 -23.42 -12.50 17.25
N LYS A 256 -23.25 -13.40 16.27
CA LYS A 256 -22.08 -13.44 15.37
C LYS A 256 -22.53 -13.67 13.91
N PRO A 257 -23.22 -12.70 13.28
CA PRO A 257 -23.69 -12.88 11.92
C PRO A 257 -22.51 -12.93 10.95
N ARG A 258 -22.57 -13.83 9.97
CA ARG A 258 -21.59 -13.96 8.88
C ARG A 258 -21.95 -13.02 7.74
N LYS A 259 -20.99 -12.73 6.85
CA LYS A 259 -21.21 -11.88 5.66
C LYS A 259 -22.41 -12.34 4.83
N LYS A 260 -22.61 -13.66 4.66
CA LYS A 260 -23.75 -14.21 3.91
C LYS A 260 -25.11 -13.83 4.50
N HIS A 261 -25.23 -13.81 5.83
CA HIS A 261 -26.48 -13.42 6.51
C HIS A 261 -26.80 -11.95 6.23
N LEU A 262 -25.79 -11.08 6.40
CA LEU A 262 -25.94 -9.64 6.17
C LEU A 262 -26.24 -9.32 4.70
N ALA A 263 -25.60 -10.07 3.78
CA ALA A 263 -25.82 -9.93 2.34
C ALA A 263 -27.25 -10.27 1.94
N GLU A 264 -27.82 -11.34 2.49
CA GLU A 264 -29.20 -11.74 2.20
C GLU A 264 -30.22 -10.73 2.73
N VAL A 265 -30.03 -10.22 3.96
CA VAL A 265 -30.89 -9.16 4.49
C VAL A 265 -30.81 -7.90 3.62
N ALA A 266 -29.60 -7.49 3.22
CA ALA A 266 -29.40 -6.36 2.32
C ALA A 266 -30.07 -6.58 0.95
N ARG A 267 -29.95 -7.78 0.38
CA ARG A 267 -30.60 -8.17 -0.87
C ARG A 267 -32.12 -8.03 -0.77
N ARG A 268 -32.74 -8.54 0.30
CA ARG A 268 -34.20 -8.44 0.53
C ARG A 268 -34.66 -6.98 0.70
N MET A 269 -33.87 -6.13 1.35
CA MET A 269 -34.16 -4.70 1.42
C MET A 269 -34.12 -4.02 0.05
N VAL A 270 -33.10 -4.33 -0.75
CA VAL A 270 -32.97 -3.79 -2.12
C VAL A 270 -34.08 -4.30 -3.03
N LEU A 271 -34.52 -5.54 -2.87
CA LEU A 271 -35.67 -6.06 -3.62
C LEU A 271 -36.96 -5.32 -3.30
N LYS A 272 -37.19 -4.98 -2.02
CA LYS A 272 -38.38 -4.24 -1.60
C LYS A 272 -38.34 -2.78 -2.03
N TYR A 273 -37.18 -2.12 -1.88
CA TYR A 273 -37.00 -0.70 -2.21
C TYR A 273 -35.80 -0.47 -3.13
N PRO A 274 -35.89 -0.88 -4.41
CA PRO A 274 -34.76 -0.85 -5.34
C PRO A 274 -34.24 0.56 -5.61
N LYS A 275 -35.11 1.58 -5.77
CA LYS A 275 -34.61 2.94 -6.03
C LYS A 275 -33.99 3.57 -4.78
N SER A 276 -34.43 3.14 -3.59
CA SER A 276 -33.94 3.63 -2.31
C SER A 276 -32.57 3.04 -1.92
N PHE A 277 -32.37 1.73 -2.12
CA PHE A 277 -31.19 1.04 -1.59
C PHE A 277 -30.21 0.52 -2.63
N LYS A 278 -30.64 0.27 -3.88
CA LYS A 278 -29.79 -0.34 -4.90
C LYS A 278 -28.58 0.54 -5.22
N ASP A 279 -27.46 -0.12 -5.47
CA ASP A 279 -26.20 0.52 -5.88
C ASP A 279 -26.27 0.82 -7.37
N ILE A 280 -26.71 2.03 -7.72
CA ILE A 280 -26.83 2.51 -9.10
C ILE A 280 -25.92 3.72 -9.30
N VAL A 281 -25.11 3.69 -10.37
CA VAL A 281 -24.31 4.83 -10.83
C VAL A 281 -24.47 4.94 -12.34
N ALA A 282 -24.75 6.15 -12.84
CA ALA A 282 -24.99 6.40 -14.26
C ALA A 282 -26.00 5.40 -14.88
N ARG A 283 -27.10 5.11 -14.15
CA ARG A 283 -28.16 4.15 -14.52
C ARG A 283 -27.73 2.68 -14.61
N GLN A 284 -26.49 2.35 -14.25
CA GLN A 284 -25.99 0.98 -14.21
C GLN A 284 -25.94 0.46 -12.77
N THR A 285 -26.29 -0.82 -12.58
CA THR A 285 -26.13 -1.50 -11.30
C THR A 285 -24.63 -1.75 -11.03
N ILE A 286 -24.18 -1.53 -9.80
CA ILE A 286 -22.82 -1.79 -9.33
C ILE A 286 -22.80 -3.14 -8.63
N GLY A 287 -21.90 -4.04 -9.04
CA GLY A 287 -21.72 -5.34 -8.39
C GLY A 287 -23.03 -6.13 -8.32
N SER A 288 -23.36 -6.63 -7.14
CA SER A 288 -24.63 -7.33 -6.87
C SER A 288 -25.83 -6.39 -6.73
N GLY A 289 -25.59 -5.07 -6.63
CA GLY A 289 -26.59 -4.03 -6.39
C GLY A 289 -26.92 -3.80 -4.91
N TYR A 290 -26.41 -4.63 -3.99
CA TYR A 290 -26.64 -4.51 -2.54
C TYR A 290 -25.33 -4.56 -1.72
N ASP A 291 -24.18 -4.46 -2.39
CA ASP A 291 -22.85 -4.59 -1.78
C ASP A 291 -22.57 -3.44 -0.81
N SER A 292 -23.00 -2.22 -1.12
CA SER A 292 -22.80 -1.06 -0.24
C SER A 292 -23.55 -1.22 1.08
N LEU A 293 -24.79 -1.71 1.02
CA LEU A 293 -25.64 -1.93 2.18
C LEU A 293 -25.11 -3.09 3.03
N THR A 294 -24.70 -4.18 2.38
CA THR A 294 -24.02 -5.31 3.03
C THR A 294 -22.77 -4.85 3.78
N LYS A 295 -21.95 -4.00 3.15
CA LYS A 295 -20.73 -3.46 3.77
C LYS A 295 -21.05 -2.53 4.95
N GLN A 296 -22.12 -1.74 4.86
CA GLN A 296 -22.58 -0.89 5.96
C GLN A 296 -23.01 -1.72 7.17
N PHE A 297 -23.75 -2.81 6.95
CA PHE A 297 -24.08 -3.77 8.01
C PHE A 297 -22.83 -4.39 8.64
N GLN A 298 -21.91 -4.91 7.81
CA GLN A 298 -20.67 -5.51 8.30
C GLN A 298 -19.86 -4.51 9.14
N CYS A 299 -19.70 -3.28 8.66
CA CYS A 299 -18.98 -2.24 9.39
C CYS A 299 -19.64 -1.94 10.76
N ARG A 300 -20.97 -1.89 10.82
CA ARG A 300 -21.70 -1.64 12.08
C ARG A 300 -21.53 -2.81 13.06
N VAL A 301 -21.68 -4.05 12.60
CA VAL A 301 -21.42 -5.26 13.41
C VAL A 301 -19.99 -5.26 13.95
N ASP A 302 -19.00 -4.97 13.10
CA ASP A 302 -17.60 -4.94 13.50
C ASP A 302 -17.29 -3.82 14.50
N ASN A 303 -17.98 -2.68 14.40
CA ASN A 303 -17.83 -1.58 15.35
C ASN A 303 -18.42 -1.94 16.72
N LEU A 304 -19.61 -2.55 16.77
CA LEU A 304 -20.22 -3.02 18.02
C LEU A 304 -19.38 -4.08 18.72
N LYS A 305 -18.79 -5.00 17.97
CA LYS A 305 -17.86 -6.00 18.52
C LYS A 305 -16.61 -5.39 19.16
N ARG A 306 -16.20 -4.19 18.73
CA ARG A 306 -15.06 -3.46 19.31
C ARG A 306 -15.43 -2.71 20.58
N GLU A 307 -16.67 -2.22 20.68
CA GLU A 307 -17.16 -1.49 21.86
C GLU A 307 -17.29 -2.39 23.10
N GLY A 308 -17.50 -3.71 22.92
CA GLY A 308 -17.49 -4.71 23.99
C GLY A 308 -16.09 -5.14 24.47
N VAL A 309 -15.02 -4.67 23.83
CA VAL A 309 -13.64 -4.86 24.28
C VAL A 309 -13.19 -3.54 24.88
N THR A 310 -13.32 -3.40 26.20
CA THR A 310 -12.66 -2.34 26.96
C THR A 310 -11.23 -2.24 26.44
N PHE A 311 -10.79 -1.04 26.06
CA PHE A 311 -9.45 -0.78 25.56
C PHE A 311 -8.41 -1.43 26.48
N GLN A 312 -7.95 -2.63 26.15
CA GLN A 312 -6.74 -3.20 26.70
C GLN A 312 -5.58 -2.44 26.09
N GLN A 313 -5.37 -1.23 26.61
CA GLN A 313 -4.05 -0.64 26.64
C GLN A 313 -3.15 -1.62 27.39
N LYS A 314 -2.02 -1.97 26.77
CA LYS A 314 -0.98 -2.88 27.25
C LYS A 314 -1.41 -4.35 27.35
N ARG A 315 -1.05 -5.14 26.32
CA ARG A 315 -0.70 -6.55 26.57
C ARG A 315 0.55 -6.53 27.46
N PRO A 316 0.54 -7.10 28.68
CA PRO A 316 1.77 -7.28 29.43
C PRO A 316 2.66 -8.22 28.64
N GLN A 317 3.88 -7.77 28.39
CA GLN A 317 5.01 -8.63 28.12
C GLN A 317 5.10 -9.58 29.32
N ARG A 318 4.67 -10.84 29.17
CA ARG A 318 4.97 -11.85 30.17
C ARG A 318 6.46 -12.11 30.07
N GLU A 319 7.17 -11.62 31.07
CA GLU A 319 8.52 -12.06 31.41
C GLU A 319 8.52 -13.59 31.46
N SER A 320 9.46 -14.14 30.70
CA SER A 320 9.87 -15.53 30.71
C SER A 320 10.36 -15.88 32.12
N LEU A 321 9.62 -16.73 32.81
CA LEU A 321 10.20 -17.55 33.87
C LEU A 321 10.67 -18.84 33.21
N GLU A 322 11.98 -19.03 33.25
CA GLU A 322 12.66 -20.27 32.89
C GLU A 322 12.20 -21.36 33.84
N THR A 323 11.72 -22.49 33.29
CA THR A 323 12.19 -23.81 33.70
C THR A 323 11.67 -24.92 32.78
N ASP A 324 12.61 -25.81 32.53
CA ASP A 324 12.50 -27.24 32.21
C ASP A 324 12.70 -27.68 30.75
N GLU A 325 13.71 -28.53 30.61
CA GLU A 325 14.25 -29.05 29.37
C GLU A 325 13.35 -30.12 28.77
N GLY A 326 13.32 -30.18 27.43
CA GLY A 326 12.81 -31.35 26.71
C GLY A 326 11.39 -31.24 26.19
N ASP A 327 11.09 -30.25 25.34
CA ASP A 327 10.08 -30.41 24.29
C ASP A 327 10.30 -29.38 23.17
N GLU A 328 10.30 -29.84 21.91
CA GLU A 328 10.48 -28.96 20.76
C GLU A 328 9.47 -27.79 20.79
N PRO A 329 9.92 -26.53 20.62
CA PRO A 329 9.02 -25.40 20.72
C PRO A 329 8.09 -25.40 19.51
N LYS A 330 6.83 -25.83 19.74
CA LYS A 330 5.71 -25.60 18.81
C LYS A 330 5.63 -24.10 18.57
N THR A 331 6.19 -23.64 17.45
CA THR A 331 6.19 -22.26 17.03
C THR A 331 4.74 -21.78 16.91
N LYS A 332 4.26 -21.08 17.93
CA LYS A 332 2.97 -20.39 17.87
C LYS A 332 3.07 -19.40 16.71
N LYS A 333 2.33 -19.67 15.63
CA LYS A 333 2.24 -18.78 14.46
C LYS A 333 1.89 -17.37 14.94
N ILE A 334 2.89 -16.50 14.97
CA ILE A 334 2.67 -15.07 15.16
C ILE A 334 1.81 -14.65 13.97
N ALA A 335 0.56 -14.31 14.21
CA ALA A 335 -0.34 -13.79 13.20
C ALA A 335 0.20 -12.44 12.72
N ARG A 336 1.04 -12.47 11.69
CA ARG A 336 1.52 -11.29 10.98
C ARG A 336 0.49 -10.93 9.92
N ASP A 337 0.20 -9.64 9.78
CA ASP A 337 -0.68 -9.11 8.75
C ASP A 337 -0.02 -9.40 7.39
N SER A 338 -0.49 -10.44 6.69
CA SER A 338 0.12 -10.87 5.43
C SER A 338 -0.36 -10.05 4.22
N TYR A 339 -1.11 -8.95 4.43
CA TYR A 339 -1.59 -8.04 3.38
C TYR A 339 -2.24 -8.73 2.17
N GLY A 340 -2.84 -9.92 2.37
CA GLY A 340 -3.45 -10.72 1.30
C GLY A 340 -2.48 -11.60 0.51
N CYS A 341 -1.19 -11.61 0.86
CA CYS A 341 -0.20 -12.53 0.30
C CYS A 341 -0.45 -13.96 0.82
N ILE A 342 -0.57 -14.90 -0.12
CA ILE A 342 -0.76 -16.33 0.15
C ILE A 342 0.57 -17.03 0.47
N ASN A 343 1.67 -16.55 -0.14
CA ASN A 343 3.01 -17.11 0.02
C ASN A 343 3.97 -16.07 0.61
N TRP A 344 3.59 -15.50 1.76
CA TRP A 344 4.30 -14.40 2.40
C TRP A 344 5.76 -14.74 2.78
N LEU A 345 5.91 -15.85 3.52
CA LEU A 345 7.18 -16.38 3.98
C LEU A 345 7.48 -17.63 3.16
N PRO A 346 8.71 -17.81 2.66
CA PRO A 346 9.09 -19.05 2.01
C PRO A 346 8.85 -20.23 2.93
N CYS A 347 8.14 -21.24 2.43
CA CYS A 347 8.35 -22.59 2.91
C CYS A 347 9.79 -23.00 2.56
N SER A 348 10.31 -24.04 3.23
CA SER A 348 11.58 -24.68 2.87
C SER A 348 11.71 -24.86 1.36
N LEU A 349 12.95 -24.87 0.86
CA LEU A 349 13.22 -25.11 -0.56
C LEU A 349 12.44 -26.35 -1.05
N PRO A 350 11.88 -26.34 -2.28
CA PRO A 350 11.28 -27.51 -2.87
C PRO A 350 12.24 -28.70 -2.82
N ALA A 351 11.74 -29.93 -2.69
CA ALA A 351 12.57 -31.14 -2.55
C ALA A 351 13.59 -31.34 -3.70
N SER A 352 13.34 -30.74 -4.87
CA SER A 352 14.24 -30.77 -6.03
C SER A 352 15.30 -29.66 -6.05
N GLU A 353 15.31 -28.77 -5.06
CA GLU A 353 16.18 -27.59 -5.02
C GLU A 353 17.12 -27.63 -3.81
N THR A 354 18.38 -27.27 -4.04
CA THR A 354 19.37 -27.08 -2.98
C THR A 354 19.83 -25.62 -2.95
N SER A 355 20.57 -25.22 -1.91
CA SER A 355 21.15 -23.88 -1.85
C SER A 355 22.06 -23.59 -3.05
N GLU A 356 22.74 -24.62 -3.57
CA GLU A 356 23.65 -24.51 -4.71
C GLU A 356 22.87 -24.31 -6.02
N THR A 357 21.80 -25.09 -6.26
CA THR A 357 20.98 -24.94 -7.47
C THR A 357 20.28 -23.58 -7.51
N GLN A 358 19.87 -23.06 -6.35
CA GLN A 358 19.28 -21.72 -6.22
C GLN A 358 20.29 -20.63 -6.60
N LYS A 359 21.54 -20.72 -6.12
CA LYS A 359 22.61 -19.78 -6.46
C LYS A 359 22.97 -19.83 -7.95
N GLN A 360 23.00 -21.03 -8.54
CA GLN A 360 23.21 -21.20 -9.98
C GLN A 360 22.10 -20.52 -10.80
N LYS A 361 20.83 -20.71 -10.41
CA LYS A 361 19.67 -20.09 -11.07
C LYS A 361 19.61 -18.57 -10.87
N GLN A 362 20.04 -18.08 -9.72
CA GLN A 362 20.21 -16.64 -9.49
C GLN A 362 21.23 -16.07 -10.48
N GLN A 363 22.42 -16.69 -10.59
CA GLN A 363 23.44 -16.26 -11.55
C GLN A 363 22.93 -16.36 -13.00
N GLN A 364 22.12 -17.37 -13.31
CA GLN A 364 21.46 -17.51 -14.60
C GLN A 364 20.55 -16.32 -14.91
N LEU A 365 19.71 -15.88 -13.96
CA LEU A 365 18.88 -14.67 -14.13
C LEU A 365 19.73 -13.42 -14.36
N VAL A 366 20.83 -13.25 -13.61
CA VAL A 366 21.75 -12.12 -13.79
C VAL A 366 22.36 -12.11 -15.18
N ASN A 367 22.80 -13.27 -15.68
CA ASN A 367 23.38 -13.40 -17.02
C ASN A 367 22.34 -13.15 -18.11
N MET A 368 21.14 -13.74 -17.99
CA MET A 368 20.02 -13.51 -18.92
C MET A 368 19.65 -12.03 -19.01
N HIS A 369 19.67 -11.32 -17.89
CA HIS A 369 19.41 -9.88 -17.87
C HIS A 369 20.49 -9.08 -18.60
N LYS A 370 21.78 -9.41 -18.39
CA LYS A 370 22.90 -8.80 -19.13
C LYS A 370 22.81 -9.04 -20.63
N GLU A 371 22.39 -10.24 -21.03
CA GLU A 371 22.21 -10.66 -22.43
C GLU A 371 20.89 -10.16 -23.05
N LYS A 372 20.03 -9.47 -22.28
CA LYS A 372 18.70 -8.97 -22.70
C LYS A 372 17.81 -10.08 -23.25
N GLU A 373 17.76 -11.22 -22.54
CA GLU A 373 16.88 -12.34 -22.86
C GLU A 373 15.43 -11.88 -23.06
N LYS A 374 14.80 -12.37 -24.14
CA LYS A 374 13.44 -11.99 -24.54
C LYS A 374 12.41 -13.07 -24.24
N ASP A 375 12.84 -14.31 -23.97
CA ASP A 375 11.94 -15.40 -23.62
C ASP A 375 11.36 -15.22 -22.21
N GLN A 376 10.15 -14.65 -22.17
CA GLN A 376 9.41 -14.40 -20.94
C GLN A 376 9.07 -15.70 -20.18
N ASN A 377 8.78 -16.80 -20.88
CA ASN A 377 8.43 -18.07 -20.25
C ASN A 377 9.64 -18.67 -19.52
N LYS A 378 10.82 -18.58 -20.14
CA LYS A 378 12.08 -19.00 -19.53
C LYS A 378 12.41 -18.17 -18.29
N ILE A 379 12.25 -16.85 -18.36
CA ILE A 379 12.44 -15.94 -17.21
C ILE A 379 11.46 -16.30 -16.09
N GLU A 380 10.18 -16.42 -16.40
CA GLU A 380 9.13 -16.75 -15.43
C GLU A 380 9.38 -18.10 -14.73
N LYS A 381 9.80 -19.12 -15.50
CA LYS A 381 10.12 -20.44 -14.93
C LYS A 381 11.22 -20.36 -13.87
N ILE A 382 12.28 -19.59 -14.15
CA ILE A 382 13.40 -19.45 -13.21
C ILE A 382 13.02 -18.53 -12.04
N MET A 383 12.26 -17.46 -12.28
CA MET A 383 11.71 -16.60 -11.24
C MET A 383 10.85 -17.39 -10.24
N ASN A 384 10.01 -18.29 -10.73
CA ASN A 384 9.19 -19.16 -9.89
C ASN A 384 10.03 -20.20 -9.12
N ALA A 385 11.04 -20.80 -9.76
CA ALA A 385 11.92 -21.76 -9.11
C ALA A 385 12.78 -21.13 -8.01
N THR A 386 13.13 -19.85 -8.15
CA THR A 386 13.96 -19.10 -7.20
C THR A 386 13.18 -18.22 -6.23
N PHE A 387 11.85 -18.30 -6.26
CA PHE A 387 10.95 -17.47 -5.44
C PHE A 387 11.31 -17.50 -3.95
N CYS A 388 11.60 -18.69 -3.40
CA CYS A 388 11.93 -18.81 -1.98
C CYS A 388 13.17 -18.00 -1.59
N THR A 389 14.21 -18.02 -2.43
CA THR A 389 15.47 -17.30 -2.17
C THR A 389 15.28 -15.79 -2.36
N GLN A 390 14.59 -15.37 -3.43
CA GLN A 390 14.22 -13.95 -3.64
C GLN A 390 13.50 -13.38 -2.41
N ARG A 391 12.47 -14.09 -1.93
CA ARG A 391 11.71 -13.69 -0.73
C ARG A 391 12.57 -13.66 0.53
N LYS A 392 13.48 -14.61 0.70
CA LYS A 392 14.41 -14.64 1.83
C LYS A 392 15.25 -13.36 1.85
N ASP A 393 15.89 -13.04 0.74
CA ASP A 393 16.77 -11.86 0.61
C ASP A 393 16.01 -10.55 0.83
N ILE A 394 14.78 -10.44 0.33
CA ILE A 394 13.92 -9.28 0.56
C ILE A 394 13.55 -9.16 2.05
N ILE A 395 13.12 -10.24 2.68
CA ILE A 395 12.66 -10.22 4.09
C ILE A 395 13.82 -9.99 5.06
N THR A 396 15.03 -10.43 4.72
CA THR A 396 16.24 -10.13 5.51
C THR A 396 16.72 -8.69 5.37
N GLY A 397 16.02 -7.85 4.60
CA GLY A 397 16.31 -6.42 4.50
C GLY A 397 17.50 -6.09 3.60
N THR A 398 17.71 -6.89 2.55
CA THR A 398 18.73 -6.56 1.54
C THR A 398 18.40 -5.22 0.86
N ASP A 399 19.41 -4.37 0.70
CA ASP A 399 19.27 -3.06 0.06
C ASP A 399 18.75 -3.17 -1.38
N THR A 400 17.95 -2.20 -1.80
CA THR A 400 17.36 -2.15 -3.15
C THR A 400 18.41 -2.23 -4.26
N SER A 401 19.55 -1.55 -4.11
CA SER A 401 20.64 -1.58 -5.09
C SER A 401 21.27 -2.97 -5.21
N GLU A 402 21.38 -3.70 -4.10
CA GLU A 402 21.92 -5.04 -4.09
C GLU A 402 20.91 -6.06 -4.64
N LEU A 403 19.62 -5.89 -4.31
CA LEU A 403 18.54 -6.66 -4.92
C LEU A 403 18.51 -6.48 -6.44
N MET A 404 18.78 -5.28 -6.97
CA MET A 404 18.87 -5.06 -8.42
C MET A 404 20.01 -5.85 -9.07
N LYS A 405 21.14 -6.03 -8.37
CA LYS A 405 22.28 -6.82 -8.88
C LYS A 405 21.98 -8.31 -8.83
N MET A 406 21.41 -8.78 -7.73
CA MET A 406 21.15 -10.20 -7.47
C MET A 406 19.91 -10.73 -8.20
N TRP A 407 18.87 -9.92 -8.29
CA TRP A 407 17.53 -10.29 -8.78
C TRP A 407 16.96 -9.21 -9.70
N PRO A 408 17.62 -8.88 -10.83
CA PRO A 408 17.23 -7.77 -11.69
C PRO A 408 15.78 -7.87 -12.19
N TYR A 409 15.32 -9.10 -12.46
CA TYR A 409 13.96 -9.34 -12.94
C TYR A 409 12.85 -9.11 -11.90
N LEU A 410 13.17 -8.82 -10.62
CA LEU A 410 12.17 -8.30 -9.66
C LEU A 410 11.63 -6.92 -10.08
N PHE A 411 12.41 -6.18 -10.87
CA PHE A 411 12.11 -4.81 -11.31
C PHE A 411 11.80 -4.72 -12.80
N GLU A 412 11.79 -5.86 -13.50
CA GLU A 412 11.35 -5.99 -14.89
C GLU A 412 9.96 -6.60 -14.95
N MET A 413 9.16 -6.21 -15.94
CA MET A 413 7.73 -6.47 -15.90
C MET A 413 7.35 -7.96 -15.95
N CYS A 414 8.09 -8.77 -16.72
CA CYS A 414 7.88 -10.21 -16.76
C CYS A 414 8.13 -10.88 -15.40
N GLY A 415 9.26 -10.59 -14.76
CA GLY A 415 9.61 -11.19 -13.47
C GLY A 415 8.81 -10.62 -12.31
N ALA A 416 8.51 -9.33 -12.32
CA ALA A 416 7.65 -8.68 -11.33
C ALA A 416 6.24 -9.28 -11.32
N LYS A 417 5.63 -9.50 -12.50
CA LYS A 417 4.32 -10.17 -12.61
C LYS A 417 4.38 -11.62 -12.11
N ALA A 418 5.40 -12.39 -12.49
CA ALA A 418 5.57 -13.77 -12.03
C ALA A 418 5.71 -13.86 -10.50
N HIS A 419 6.57 -13.02 -9.91
CA HIS A 419 6.75 -12.96 -8.46
C HIS A 419 5.46 -12.54 -7.75
N PHE A 420 4.77 -11.52 -8.26
CA PHE A 420 3.51 -11.03 -7.70
C PHE A 420 2.40 -12.09 -7.74
N LEU A 421 2.27 -12.81 -8.85
CA LEU A 421 1.34 -13.93 -8.98
C LEU A 421 1.65 -15.01 -7.95
N LYS A 422 2.92 -15.39 -7.79
CA LYS A 422 3.31 -16.40 -6.79
C LYS A 422 3.05 -15.93 -5.36
N LEU A 423 3.26 -14.64 -5.08
CA LEU A 423 3.10 -14.05 -3.75
C LEU A 423 1.64 -13.87 -3.34
N THR A 424 0.78 -13.42 -4.26
CA THR A 424 -0.61 -12.98 -3.97
C THR A 424 -1.69 -13.90 -4.54
N GLY A 425 -1.36 -14.71 -5.54
CA GLY A 425 -2.32 -15.50 -6.32
C GLY A 425 -3.09 -14.69 -7.37
N VAL A 426 -2.77 -13.41 -7.56
CA VAL A 426 -3.45 -12.54 -8.53
C VAL A 426 -2.67 -12.50 -9.84
N SER A 427 -3.35 -12.81 -10.95
CA SER A 427 -2.77 -12.74 -12.29
C SER A 427 -2.94 -11.34 -12.90
N LEU A 428 -1.84 -10.78 -13.40
CA LEU A 428 -1.76 -9.45 -14.03
C LEU A 428 -1.66 -9.60 -15.56
N ASN A 429 -2.68 -10.24 -16.14
CA ASN A 429 -2.78 -10.56 -17.57
C ASN A 429 -3.60 -9.51 -18.36
N SER A 430 -3.85 -9.77 -19.63
CA SER A 430 -4.65 -8.89 -20.49
C SER A 430 -6.07 -8.64 -19.96
N ASP A 431 -6.70 -9.63 -19.34
CA ASP A 431 -8.05 -9.48 -18.76
C ASP A 431 -8.03 -8.51 -17.58
N PHE A 432 -6.95 -8.53 -16.78
CA PHE A 432 -6.72 -7.54 -15.74
C PHE A 432 -6.61 -6.13 -16.33
N ASP A 433 -5.86 -5.95 -17.41
CA ASP A 433 -5.66 -4.64 -18.06
C ASP A 433 -6.99 -4.08 -18.61
N VAL A 434 -7.81 -4.93 -19.23
CA VAL A 434 -9.15 -4.58 -19.71
C VAL A 434 -10.06 -4.20 -18.53
N ALA A 435 -10.04 -4.99 -17.45
CA ALA A 435 -10.84 -4.70 -16.25
C ALA A 435 -10.42 -3.40 -15.56
N MET A 436 -9.11 -3.15 -15.45
CA MET A 436 -8.53 -1.92 -14.89
C MET A 436 -8.97 -0.71 -15.70
N THR A 437 -8.83 -0.77 -17.03
CA THR A 437 -9.24 0.31 -17.94
C THR A 437 -10.74 0.61 -17.82
N LYS A 438 -11.58 -0.43 -17.79
CA LYS A 438 -13.04 -0.30 -17.62
C LYS A 438 -13.41 0.35 -16.29
N LYS A 439 -12.77 -0.06 -15.19
CA LYS A 439 -12.98 0.52 -13.85
C LYS A 439 -12.55 2.00 -13.80
N CYS A 440 -11.38 2.32 -14.35
CA CYS A 440 -10.89 3.70 -14.44
C CYS A 440 -11.86 4.61 -15.21
N ARG A 441 -12.33 4.15 -16.37
CA ARG A 441 -13.33 4.90 -17.16
C ARG A 441 -14.62 5.15 -16.36
N ARG A 442 -15.12 4.14 -15.65
CA ARG A 442 -16.31 4.29 -14.80
C ARG A 442 -16.10 5.31 -13.68
N ILE A 443 -14.90 5.37 -13.10
CA ILE A 443 -14.53 6.38 -12.09
C ILE A 443 -14.55 7.76 -12.72
N GLN A 444 -13.96 7.92 -13.90
CA GLN A 444 -13.98 9.19 -14.62
C GLN A 444 -15.41 9.65 -14.95
N ASP A 445 -16.24 8.76 -15.50
CA ASP A 445 -17.65 9.04 -15.81
C ASP A 445 -18.40 9.52 -14.56
N TYR A 446 -18.17 8.88 -13.41
CA TYR A 446 -18.72 9.32 -12.13
C TYR A 446 -18.30 10.75 -11.80
N PHE A 447 -16.99 11.07 -11.84
CA PHE A 447 -16.51 12.40 -11.54
C PHE A 447 -16.96 13.46 -12.55
N GLN A 448 -17.15 13.09 -13.81
CA GLN A 448 -17.73 13.96 -14.83
C GLN A 448 -19.20 14.28 -14.55
N SER A 449 -19.95 13.32 -14.00
CA SER A 449 -21.37 13.49 -13.63
C SER A 449 -21.60 14.34 -12.37
N LEU A 450 -20.56 14.61 -11.59
CA LEU A 450 -20.69 15.41 -10.37
C LEU A 450 -21.05 16.88 -10.68
N PRO A 451 -21.89 17.51 -9.82
CA PRO A 451 -22.12 18.95 -9.84
C PRO A 451 -20.81 19.76 -9.81
N ARG A 452 -20.78 20.92 -10.47
CA ARG A 452 -19.54 21.71 -10.67
C ARG A 452 -18.84 22.01 -9.35
N ASP A 453 -19.57 22.48 -8.35
CA ASP A 453 -19.09 22.78 -6.99
C ASP A 453 -18.30 21.63 -6.36
N ARG A 454 -18.69 20.37 -6.63
CA ARG A 454 -18.02 19.17 -6.09
C ARG A 454 -16.83 18.69 -6.91
N ARG A 455 -16.66 19.19 -8.14
CA ARG A 455 -15.54 18.84 -9.03
C ARG A 455 -14.56 20.00 -9.25
N ASN A 456 -14.67 21.12 -8.53
CA ASN A 456 -13.79 22.29 -8.67
C ASN A 456 -12.29 21.91 -8.72
N LYS A 457 -11.84 21.06 -7.77
CA LYS A 457 -10.45 20.61 -7.66
C LYS A 457 -9.94 19.74 -8.82
N ILE A 458 -10.85 19.08 -9.54
CA ILE A 458 -10.51 18.10 -10.59
C ILE A 458 -10.96 18.57 -11.98
N THR A 459 -11.53 19.78 -12.10
CA THR A 459 -12.13 20.25 -13.35
C THR A 459 -11.08 20.42 -14.44
N LYS A 460 -9.90 20.97 -14.10
CA LYS A 460 -8.78 21.08 -15.03
C LYS A 460 -8.35 19.69 -15.54
N ILE A 461 -8.10 18.75 -14.63
CA ILE A 461 -7.69 17.38 -14.97
C ILE A 461 -8.73 16.70 -15.89
N LEU A 462 -10.02 16.90 -15.63
CA LEU A 462 -11.09 16.36 -16.47
C LEU A 462 -11.15 16.99 -17.87
N CYS A 463 -10.73 18.24 -18.05
CA CYS A 463 -10.55 18.84 -19.37
C CYS A 463 -9.32 18.26 -20.06
N ASP A 464 -8.18 18.21 -19.37
CA ASP A 464 -6.93 17.67 -19.90
C ASP A 464 -7.09 16.21 -20.37
N ILE A 465 -7.85 15.39 -19.65
CA ILE A 465 -8.18 14.00 -20.06
C ILE A 465 -9.01 13.95 -21.35
N LYS A 466 -9.92 14.91 -21.56
CA LYS A 466 -10.76 14.94 -22.77
C LYS A 466 -9.98 15.36 -24.00
N GLU A 467 -8.98 16.22 -23.80
CA GLU A 467 -8.07 16.67 -24.86
C GLU A 467 -7.01 15.61 -25.17
N ALA A 468 -6.67 14.77 -24.20
CA ALA A 468 -5.74 13.65 -24.35
C ALA A 468 -6.38 12.39 -24.97
N SER A 469 -5.53 11.49 -25.48
CA SER A 469 -5.93 10.20 -26.09
C SER A 469 -6.55 9.23 -25.07
N THR A 470 -7.36 8.28 -25.53
CA THR A 470 -8.04 7.27 -24.67
C THR A 470 -7.06 6.43 -23.82
N SER A 471 -5.80 6.31 -24.23
CA SER A 471 -4.74 5.60 -23.48
C SER A 471 -4.36 6.26 -22.15
N CYS A 472 -4.71 7.54 -21.93
CA CYS A 472 -4.38 8.28 -20.70
C CYS A 472 -5.35 8.04 -19.53
N ALA A 473 -6.38 7.19 -19.72
CA ALA A 473 -7.46 7.04 -18.75
C ALA A 473 -6.98 6.63 -17.35
N ILE A 474 -5.93 5.81 -17.26
CA ILE A 474 -5.40 5.35 -15.97
C ILE A 474 -4.67 6.50 -15.25
N ALA A 475 -3.75 7.18 -15.94
CA ALA A 475 -3.04 8.34 -15.40
C ALA A 475 -4.00 9.43 -14.90
N GLY A 476 -5.00 9.77 -15.72
CA GLY A 476 -6.03 10.75 -15.35
C GLY A 476 -6.87 10.32 -14.16
N THR A 477 -7.18 9.03 -14.04
CA THR A 477 -7.91 8.50 -12.87
C THR A 477 -7.08 8.65 -11.59
N VAL A 478 -5.78 8.33 -11.63
CA VAL A 478 -4.89 8.49 -10.47
C VAL A 478 -4.80 9.97 -10.07
N GLN A 479 -4.61 10.87 -11.02
CA GLN A 479 -4.57 12.33 -10.76
C GLN A 479 -5.89 12.85 -10.17
N ILE A 480 -7.04 12.41 -10.70
CA ILE A 480 -8.36 12.77 -10.16
C ILE A 480 -8.48 12.34 -8.70
N LEU A 481 -8.08 11.10 -8.37
CA LEU A 481 -8.19 10.56 -7.01
C LEU A 481 -7.29 11.32 -6.02
N LEU A 482 -6.04 11.60 -6.39
CA LEU A 482 -5.11 12.38 -5.58
C LEU A 482 -5.68 13.78 -5.28
N ALA A 483 -6.13 14.49 -6.31
CA ALA A 483 -6.71 15.82 -6.16
C ALA A 483 -8.02 15.81 -5.36
N TYR A 484 -8.87 14.79 -5.56
CA TYR A 484 -10.13 14.65 -4.83
C TYR A 484 -9.91 14.35 -3.34
N PHE A 485 -8.95 13.48 -2.99
CA PHE A 485 -8.64 13.14 -1.60
C PHE A 485 -7.72 14.15 -0.90
N ASN A 486 -7.25 15.16 -1.64
CA ASN A 486 -6.33 16.19 -1.20
C ASN A 486 -5.00 15.60 -0.73
N GLU A 487 -4.46 14.72 -1.56
CA GLU A 487 -3.21 13.97 -1.34
C GLU A 487 -2.08 14.51 -2.21
N ALA A 488 -0.84 14.32 -1.75
CA ALA A 488 0.34 14.92 -2.35
C ALA A 488 0.77 14.13 -3.61
N GLU A 489 0.60 14.73 -4.80
CA GLU A 489 0.93 14.09 -6.08
C GLU A 489 2.41 13.74 -6.18
N ASP A 490 3.29 14.62 -5.70
CA ASP A 490 4.75 14.48 -5.73
C ASP A 490 5.28 13.28 -4.92
N LYS A 491 4.44 12.66 -4.09
CA LYS A 491 4.79 11.45 -3.34
C LYS A 491 4.55 10.15 -4.10
N ILE A 492 3.87 10.19 -5.24
CA ILE A 492 3.63 9.04 -6.12
C ILE A 492 4.07 9.32 -7.55
N ILE A 493 3.93 10.56 -8.02
CA ILE A 493 4.21 10.99 -9.39
C ILE A 493 5.23 12.13 -9.34
N VAL A 494 6.46 11.82 -9.67
CA VAL A 494 7.55 12.80 -9.83
C VAL A 494 7.66 13.14 -11.32
N LYS A 495 7.84 14.42 -11.65
CA LYS A 495 7.92 14.89 -13.05
C LYS A 495 9.33 15.41 -13.31
N VAL A 496 9.93 14.98 -14.42
CA VAL A 496 11.25 15.40 -14.89
C VAL A 496 11.16 15.87 -16.34
N GLU A 497 12.24 16.44 -16.88
CA GLU A 497 12.30 16.80 -18.30
C GLU A 497 12.11 15.57 -19.20
N ASP A 498 11.48 15.74 -20.36
CA ASP A 498 11.18 14.65 -21.30
C ASP A 498 12.44 13.89 -21.76
N THR A 499 13.55 14.60 -21.90
CA THR A 499 14.87 14.08 -22.30
C THR A 499 15.69 13.52 -21.13
N CYS A 500 15.22 13.64 -19.88
CA CYS A 500 15.98 13.29 -18.68
C CYS A 500 16.37 11.80 -18.64
N LEU A 501 17.67 11.53 -18.53
CA LEU A 501 18.19 10.18 -18.40
C LEU A 501 18.05 9.68 -16.95
N PRO A 502 17.91 8.35 -16.72
CA PRO A 502 17.80 7.81 -15.36
C PRO A 502 18.90 8.23 -14.39
N ARG A 503 20.11 8.48 -14.90
CA ARG A 503 21.29 8.91 -14.12
C ARG A 503 21.28 10.39 -13.72
N GLU A 504 20.41 11.18 -14.35
CA GLU A 504 20.28 12.63 -14.11
C GLU A 504 19.23 12.94 -13.04
N VAL A 505 18.42 11.94 -12.66
CA VAL A 505 17.45 12.06 -11.57
C VAL A 505 18.20 11.95 -10.25
N THR A 506 18.17 13.01 -9.45
CA THR A 506 18.88 13.10 -8.18
C THR A 506 18.04 12.54 -7.03
N ASP A 507 18.69 11.99 -6.01
CA ASP A 507 18.07 11.43 -4.80
C ASP A 507 17.16 12.43 -4.06
N GLU A 508 17.42 13.74 -4.16
CA GLU A 508 16.61 14.79 -3.54
C GLU A 508 15.23 14.95 -4.21
N GLN A 509 15.12 14.60 -5.49
CA GLN A 509 13.86 14.66 -6.24
C GLN A 509 12.96 13.45 -5.94
N LEU A 510 13.54 12.37 -5.42
CA LEU A 510 12.87 11.09 -5.28
C LEU A 510 12.38 10.86 -3.84
N PRO A 511 11.12 10.48 -3.65
CA PRO A 511 10.66 9.99 -2.36
C PRO A 511 11.36 8.67 -2.00
N ALA A 512 11.50 8.40 -0.70
CA ALA A 512 12.01 7.11 -0.23
C ALA A 512 11.06 5.95 -0.58
N ARG A 513 9.75 6.22 -0.72
CA ARG A 513 8.77 5.20 -1.08
C ARG A 513 8.63 5.07 -2.59
N PRO A 514 8.17 3.90 -3.08
CA PRO A 514 7.97 3.70 -4.50
C PRO A 514 7.19 4.83 -5.16
N CYS A 515 7.72 5.35 -6.26
CA CYS A 515 7.05 6.37 -7.09
C CYS A 515 7.28 6.14 -8.58
N ILE A 516 6.40 6.71 -9.39
CA ILE A 516 6.51 6.79 -10.84
C ILE A 516 7.19 8.11 -11.19
N VAL A 517 8.24 8.03 -12.00
CA VAL A 517 8.88 9.21 -12.59
C VAL A 517 8.37 9.37 -14.01
N VAL A 518 7.70 10.48 -14.27
CA VAL A 518 7.13 10.86 -15.56
C VAL A 518 8.16 11.72 -16.29
N CYS A 519 8.59 11.26 -17.45
CA CYS A 519 9.45 12.04 -18.33
C CYS A 519 8.55 12.97 -19.15
N GLY A 520 8.55 14.26 -18.79
CA GLY A 520 7.67 15.28 -19.38
C GLY A 520 6.80 15.99 -18.33
N THR A 521 6.09 17.01 -18.80
CA THR A 521 5.33 17.93 -17.94
C THR A 521 4.00 17.35 -17.44
N ASN A 522 3.47 16.32 -18.09
CA ASN A 522 2.18 15.73 -17.76
C ASN A 522 2.14 14.21 -17.98
N ALA A 523 1.66 13.47 -16.98
CA ALA A 523 1.46 12.02 -17.04
C ALA A 523 0.44 11.59 -18.12
N LEU A 524 -0.43 12.49 -18.57
CA LEU A 524 -1.43 12.21 -19.62
C LEU A 524 -0.82 12.17 -21.02
N THR A 525 0.29 12.90 -21.25
CA THR A 525 0.91 13.08 -22.58
C THR A 525 2.30 12.47 -22.67
N ALA A 526 2.95 12.19 -21.53
CA ALA A 526 4.25 11.54 -21.49
C ALA A 526 4.20 10.15 -22.14
N ASN A 527 5.27 9.80 -22.86
CA ASN A 527 5.44 8.52 -23.53
C ASN A 527 6.48 7.62 -22.84
N ARG A 528 7.16 8.14 -21.81
CA ARG A 528 8.24 7.45 -21.11
C ARG A 528 8.10 7.65 -19.60
N PHE A 529 8.21 6.54 -18.90
CA PHE A 529 8.07 6.47 -17.45
C PHE A 529 9.21 5.64 -16.86
N MET A 530 9.58 5.95 -15.62
CA MET A 530 10.49 5.15 -14.79
C MET A 530 9.81 4.83 -13.46
N VAL A 531 10.36 3.88 -12.73
CA VAL A 531 9.95 3.58 -11.35
C VAL A 531 11.15 3.71 -10.43
N SER A 532 10.97 4.42 -9.32
CA SER A 532 11.96 4.55 -8.25
C SER A 532 11.49 3.87 -6.98
N ILE A 533 12.44 3.33 -6.21
CA ILE A 533 12.26 2.77 -4.87
C ILE A 533 13.49 3.12 -4.06
N ASP A 534 13.32 3.53 -2.80
CA ASP A 534 14.42 3.96 -1.92
C ASP A 534 15.34 4.98 -2.59
N LYS A 535 14.75 5.90 -3.38
CA LYS A 535 15.44 6.92 -4.18
C LYS A 535 16.30 6.41 -5.32
N VAL A 536 16.27 5.11 -5.60
CA VAL A 536 17.01 4.50 -6.72
C VAL A 536 16.04 4.26 -7.88
N ILE A 537 16.44 4.58 -9.12
CA ILE A 537 15.67 4.21 -10.32
C ILE A 537 15.85 2.71 -10.58
N VAL A 538 14.81 1.93 -10.27
CA VAL A 538 14.82 0.46 -10.39
C VAL A 538 14.42 -0.03 -11.78
N ASN A 539 13.52 0.70 -12.46
CA ASN A 539 13.15 0.45 -13.85
C ASN A 539 13.23 1.75 -14.64
N LYS A 540 13.92 1.69 -15.79
CA LYS A 540 14.42 2.87 -16.51
C LYS A 540 13.57 3.29 -17.71
N CYS A 541 12.70 2.42 -18.21
CA CYS A 541 12.01 2.68 -19.47
C CYS A 541 10.72 1.86 -19.59
N LEU A 542 9.60 2.50 -19.25
CA LEU A 542 8.25 2.01 -19.50
C LEU A 542 7.57 2.94 -20.49
N SER A 543 6.82 2.37 -21.45
CA SER A 543 6.14 3.12 -22.51
C SER A 543 4.73 3.55 -22.15
N SER A 544 4.20 3.10 -21.01
CA SER A 544 2.86 3.44 -20.56
C SER A 544 2.79 3.71 -19.06
N PHE A 545 1.92 4.64 -18.68
CA PHE A 545 1.63 4.89 -17.26
C PHE A 545 0.97 3.68 -16.60
N ALA A 546 0.22 2.87 -17.36
CA ALA A 546 -0.40 1.66 -16.87
C ALA A 546 0.65 0.66 -16.38
N ASP A 547 1.69 0.40 -17.18
CA ASP A 547 2.78 -0.50 -16.80
C ASP A 547 3.57 0.04 -15.61
N ALA A 548 3.80 1.36 -15.56
CA ALA A 548 4.44 2.01 -14.42
C ALA A 548 3.62 1.85 -13.13
N LEU A 549 2.30 1.99 -13.21
CA LEU A 549 1.40 1.78 -12.08
C LEU A 549 1.37 0.30 -11.65
N VAL A 550 1.35 -0.63 -12.61
CA VAL A 550 1.42 -2.06 -12.31
C VAL A 550 2.74 -2.39 -11.60
N LEU A 551 3.87 -1.93 -12.13
CA LEU A 551 5.19 -2.16 -11.53
C LEU A 551 5.28 -1.54 -10.13
N LEU A 552 4.77 -0.33 -9.96
CA LEU A 552 4.70 0.35 -8.67
C LEU A 552 3.97 -0.53 -7.63
N PHE A 553 2.80 -1.06 -8.00
CA PHE A 553 2.03 -1.93 -7.12
C PHE A 553 2.72 -3.28 -6.87
N THR A 554 3.31 -3.91 -7.89
CA THR A 554 4.03 -5.17 -7.67
C THR A 554 5.19 -4.97 -6.69
N CYS A 555 5.90 -3.84 -6.77
CA CYS A 555 6.99 -3.49 -5.86
C CYS A 555 6.51 -3.25 -4.42
N TYR A 556 5.39 -2.58 -4.19
CA TYR A 556 4.83 -2.42 -2.84
C TYR A 556 4.61 -3.77 -2.13
N TYR A 557 4.10 -4.76 -2.86
CA TYR A 557 3.85 -6.10 -2.33
C TYR A 557 5.11 -6.94 -2.24
N ALA A 558 5.91 -6.98 -3.31
CA ALA A 558 7.13 -7.75 -3.38
C ALA A 558 8.11 -7.28 -2.29
N LEU A 559 8.31 -5.99 -2.10
CA LEU A 559 9.29 -5.47 -1.14
C LEU A 559 8.72 -5.23 0.27
N ASN A 560 7.44 -5.55 0.52
CA ASN A 560 6.78 -5.28 1.80
C ASN A 560 6.86 -3.80 2.21
N ILE A 561 6.62 -2.88 1.27
CA ILE A 561 6.70 -1.45 1.52
C ILE A 561 5.32 -0.92 1.89
N ASN A 562 5.24 -0.13 2.97
CA ASN A 562 4.01 0.57 3.32
C ASN A 562 3.77 1.75 2.37
N TYR A 563 2.52 1.96 1.97
CA TYR A 563 2.12 3.15 1.22
C TYR A 563 2.50 4.46 1.92
N PRO A 564 2.88 5.51 1.17
CA PRO A 564 3.11 6.85 1.72
C PRO A 564 1.86 7.36 2.41
N VAL A 565 2.01 7.95 3.60
CA VAL A 565 0.88 8.45 4.40
C VAL A 565 0.15 9.58 3.67
N GLU A 566 0.89 10.32 2.87
CA GLU A 566 0.49 11.49 2.09
C GLU A 566 -0.37 11.13 0.88
N ALA A 567 -0.35 9.86 0.44
CA ALA A 567 -1.10 9.37 -0.72
C ALA A 567 -1.72 7.97 -0.50
N CYS A 568 -1.88 7.59 0.77
CA CYS A 568 -2.33 6.27 1.19
C CYS A 568 -3.78 6.00 0.77
N VAL A 569 -4.66 7.00 0.83
CA VAL A 569 -6.08 6.83 0.52
C VAL A 569 -6.27 6.47 -0.95
N THR A 570 -5.54 7.13 -1.85
CA THR A 570 -5.57 6.85 -3.28
C THR A 570 -5.03 5.44 -3.57
N LEU A 571 -3.89 5.07 -2.99
CA LEU A 571 -3.30 3.74 -3.21
C LEU A 571 -4.20 2.61 -2.66
N GLU A 572 -4.72 2.75 -1.44
CA GLU A 572 -5.66 1.78 -0.87
C GLU A 572 -7.01 1.74 -1.62
N PHE A 573 -7.39 2.83 -2.31
CA PHE A 573 -8.55 2.83 -3.19
C PHE A 573 -8.28 2.06 -4.48
N LEU A 574 -7.15 2.33 -5.14
CA LEU A 574 -6.74 1.65 -6.39
C LEU A 574 -6.50 0.15 -6.19
N GLN A 575 -5.98 -0.24 -5.01
CA GLN A 575 -5.79 -1.64 -4.62
C GLN A 575 -7.09 -2.45 -4.59
N ARG A 576 -8.25 -1.79 -4.36
CA ARG A 576 -9.56 -2.43 -4.16
C ARG A 576 -10.38 -2.43 -5.45
#